data_AF-A0A7K2VWX4-F1
#
_entry.id   AF-A0A7K2VWX4-F1
#
_cell.length_a   1.000
_cell.length_b   1.000
_cell.length_c   1.000
_cell.angle_alpha   90.00
_cell.angle_beta   90.00
_cell.angle_gamma   90.00
#
_symmetry.space_group_name_H-M   'P 1'
#
loop_
_entity.id
_entity.type
_entity.pdbx_description
1 polymer ?
#
loop_
_entity_poly.entity_id
_entity_poly.type
_entity_poly.pdbx_seq_one_letter_code
_entity_poly.pdbx_strand_id
1 'polypeptide(L)' 'LRFARGGFEIVEGKTPPSISSALRDYFDGDASAIDRIPVVFDGTEFQNTVWNALRTVEAGNPISYSTLAA' A
#
# COMPACT_ATOMS: atom_id res chain seq x y z
N LEU A 1 -15.17 -0.09 0.62
CA LEU A 1 -14.46 -0.34 1.87
C LEU A 1 -15.44 -0.98 2.88
N ARG A 2 -15.41 -2.28 3.19
CA ARG A 2 -15.88 -2.81 4.49
C ARG A 2 -15.24 -2.07 5.69
N PHE A 3 -14.28 -1.14 5.48
CA PHE A 3 -13.55 -0.35 6.49
C PHE A 3 -14.38 0.28 7.62
N ALA A 4 -15.70 0.34 7.52
CA ALA A 4 -16.53 0.25 8.70
C ALA A 4 -17.93 -0.14 8.23
N ARG A 5 -18.56 -1.10 8.90
CA ARG A 5 -20.00 -1.36 8.68
C ARG A 5 -20.88 -0.10 8.91
N GLY A 6 -20.32 0.96 9.51
CA GLY A 6 -20.94 2.28 9.71
C GLY A 6 -20.42 3.41 8.81
N GLY A 7 -19.53 3.15 7.84
CA GLY A 7 -18.95 4.17 6.96
C GLY A 7 -17.79 4.96 7.58
N PHE A 8 -17.19 5.84 6.78
CA PHE A 8 -16.14 6.77 7.19
C PHE A 8 -16.52 8.17 6.74
N GLU A 9 -16.19 9.17 7.57
CA GLU A 9 -16.39 10.57 7.22
C GLU A 9 -15.05 11.14 6.72
N ILE A 10 -15.07 11.70 5.51
CA ILE A 10 -13.93 12.45 4.98
C ILE A 10 -14.07 13.88 5.50
N VAL A 11 -13.18 14.26 6.40
CA VAL A 11 -13.07 15.63 6.89
C VAL A 11 -11.91 16.34 6.22
N GLU A 12 -12.04 17.66 6.07
CA GLU A 12 -10.90 18.48 5.64
C GLU A 12 -9.80 18.39 6.71
N GLY A 13 -8.57 18.15 6.28
CA GLY A 13 -7.45 17.95 7.19
C GLY A 13 -6.12 17.95 6.46
N LYS A 14 -5.05 18.11 7.23
CA LYS A 14 -3.69 17.99 6.68
C LYS A 14 -3.30 16.52 6.61
N THR A 15 -2.63 16.13 5.53
CA THR A 15 -2.01 14.80 5.43
C THR A 15 -1.06 14.59 6.61
N PRO A 16 -1.10 13.43 7.28
CA PRO A 16 -0.13 13.10 8.31
C PRO A 16 1.32 13.32 7.80
N PRO A 17 2.19 14.01 8.57
CA PRO A 17 3.54 14.32 8.13
C PRO A 17 4.32 13.09 7.66
N SER A 18 4.14 11.95 8.34
CA SER A 18 4.76 10.66 7.99
C SER A 18 4.42 10.21 6.57
N ILE A 19 3.15 10.27 6.17
CA ILE A 19 2.69 9.89 4.82
C ILE A 19 3.25 10.87 3.79
N SER A 20 3.13 12.18 4.06
CA SER A 20 3.60 13.19 3.11
C SER A 20 5.12 13.16 2.91
N SER A 21 5.89 12.77 3.94
CA SER A 21 7.35 12.63 3.87
C SER A 21 7.74 11.38 3.10
N ALA A 22 7.10 10.24 3.39
CA ALA A 22 7.36 8.99 2.68
C ALA A 22 7.12 9.12 1.17
N LEU A 23 6.06 9.84 0.77
CA LEU A 23 5.79 10.11 -0.64
C LEU A 23 6.84 11.03 -1.28
N ARG A 24 7.32 12.06 -0.57
CA ARG A 24 8.39 12.93 -1.07
C ARG A 24 9.67 12.14 -1.31
N ASP A 25 10.11 11.38 -0.31
CA ASP A 25 11.30 10.53 -0.40
C ASP A 25 11.20 9.53 -1.57
N TYR A 26 10.02 8.94 -1.78
CA TYR A 26 9.75 8.05 -2.92
C TYR A 26 9.97 8.75 -4.27
N PHE A 27 9.44 9.96 -4.45
CA PHE A 27 9.63 10.73 -5.68
C PHE A 27 11.05 11.29 -5.84
N ASP A 28 11.77 11.48 -4.74
CA ASP A 28 13.19 11.86 -4.74
C ASP A 28 14.13 10.67 -5.04
N GLY A 29 13.58 9.46 -5.22
CA GLY A 29 14.30 8.27 -5.68
C GLY A 29 14.47 7.16 -4.64
N ASP A 30 14.02 7.34 -3.40
CA ASP A 30 13.98 6.27 -2.40
C ASP A 30 12.73 5.41 -2.60
N ALA A 31 12.81 4.46 -3.53
CA ALA A 31 11.68 3.58 -3.85
C ALA A 31 11.14 2.78 -2.63
N SER A 32 11.95 2.57 -1.59
CA SER A 32 11.55 1.88 -0.35
C SER A 32 10.72 2.76 0.60
N ALA A 33 10.71 4.08 0.41
CA ALA A 33 10.02 4.99 1.30
C ALA A 33 8.51 4.73 1.37
N ILE A 34 7.91 4.23 0.29
CA ILE A 34 6.48 3.91 0.23
C ILE A 34 6.07 2.79 1.19
N ASP A 35 7.01 1.92 1.58
CA ASP A 35 6.76 0.82 2.52
C ASP A 35 6.49 1.32 3.95
N ARG A 36 6.93 2.55 4.27
CA ARG A 36 6.68 3.21 5.56
C ARG A 36 5.22 3.60 5.75
N ILE A 37 4.43 3.64 4.68
CA ILE A 37 3.01 4.02 4.75
C ILE A 37 2.21 2.79 5.20
N PRO A 38 1.57 2.84 6.38
CA PRO A 38 0.72 1.74 6.83
C PRO A 38 -0.50 1.65 5.89
N VAL A 39 -0.79 0.44 5.43
CA VAL A 39 -1.95 0.16 4.60
C VAL A 39 -2.85 -0.85 5.30
N VAL A 40 -4.15 -0.69 5.11
CA VAL A 40 -5.14 -1.68 5.51
C VAL A 40 -5.81 -2.16 4.23
N PHE A 41 -5.91 -3.47 4.08
CA PHE A 41 -6.61 -4.08 2.96
C PHE A 41 -8.00 -4.50 3.37
N ASP A 42 -8.88 -4.54 2.37
CA ASP A 42 -10.29 -4.83 2.57
C ASP A 42 -10.85 -5.70 1.45
N GLY A 43 -10.04 -6.69 1.07
CA GLY A 43 -10.38 -7.69 0.09
C GLY A 43 -10.98 -8.92 0.76
N THR A 44 -11.28 -9.91 -0.07
CA THR A 44 -11.38 -11.30 0.37
C THR A 44 -10.06 -11.77 0.96
N GLU A 45 -10.07 -12.90 1.67
CA GLU A 45 -8.85 -13.53 2.17
C GLU A 45 -7.82 -13.73 1.03
N PHE A 46 -8.28 -14.24 -0.11
CA PHE A 46 -7.45 -14.39 -1.30
C PHE A 46 -6.86 -13.05 -1.79
N GLN A 47 -7.68 -12.00 -1.90
CA GLN A 47 -7.19 -10.68 -2.33
C GLN A 47 -6.15 -10.11 -1.37
N ASN A 48 -6.38 -10.23 -0.06
CA ASN A 48 -5.43 -9.76 0.94
C ASN A 48 -4.10 -10.54 0.86
N THR A 49 -4.13 -11.85 0.62
CA THR A 49 -2.92 -12.66 0.38
C THR A 49 -2.15 -12.15 -0.83
N VAL A 50 -2.83 -11.95 -1.96
CA VAL A 50 -2.20 -11.45 -3.19
C VAL A 50 -1.63 -10.05 -3.00
N TRP A 51 -2.36 -9.13 -2.35
CA TRP A 51 -1.87 -7.77 -2.13
C TRP A 51 -0.69 -7.70 -1.15
N ASN A 52 -0.67 -8.56 -0.12
CA ASN A 52 0.50 -8.69 0.75
C ASN A 52 1.72 -9.21 -0.03
N ALA A 53 1.54 -10.21 -0.90
CA ALA A 53 2.63 -10.74 -1.72
C ALA A 53 3.16 -9.69 -2.73
N LEU A 54 2.27 -8.88 -3.33
CA LEU A 54 2.71 -7.79 -4.22
C LEU A 54 3.58 -6.75 -3.52
N ARG A 55 3.39 -6.52 -2.21
CA ARG A 55 4.21 -5.59 -1.43
C ARG A 55 5.62 -6.09 -1.14
N THR A 56 5.93 -7.37 -1.41
CA THR A 56 7.29 -7.90 -1.24
C THR A 56 8.11 -7.84 -2.53
N VAL A 57 7.54 -7.31 -3.62
CA VAL A 57 8.26 -7.15 -4.89
C VAL A 57 9.25 -6.01 -4.76
N GLU A 58 10.53 -6.31 -4.94
CA GLU A 58 11.60 -5.32 -4.88
C GLU A 58 11.48 -4.29 -6.02
N ALA A 59 11.78 -3.03 -5.69
CA ALA A 59 11.81 -1.97 -6.69
C ALA A 59 12.82 -2.27 -7.80
N GLY A 60 12.40 -2.14 -9.06
CA GLY A 60 13.22 -2.43 -10.23
C GLY A 60 13.26 -3.91 -10.65
N ASN A 61 12.67 -4.81 -9.86
CA ASN A 61 12.66 -6.25 -10.11
C ASN A 61 11.22 -6.77 -10.33
N PRO A 62 10.59 -6.50 -11.48
CA PRO A 62 9.22 -6.93 -11.73
C PRO A 62 9.11 -8.46 -11.77
N ILE A 63 8.04 -9.00 -11.18
CA ILE A 63 7.70 -10.43 -11.24
C ILE A 63 6.57 -10.70 -12.23
N SER A 64 6.49 -11.94 -12.72
CA SER A 64 5.38 -12.37 -13.58
C SER A 64 4.16 -12.77 -12.74
N TYR A 65 2.97 -12.74 -13.35
CA TYR A 65 1.74 -13.20 -12.69
C TYR A 65 1.80 -14.69 -12.34
N SER A 66 2.46 -15.52 -13.17
CA SER A 66 2.67 -16.93 -12.86
C SER A 66 3.60 -17.13 -11.65
N THR A 67 4.60 -16.26 -11.46
CA THR A 67 5.46 -16.27 -10.26
C THR A 67 4.65 -15.94 -9.00
N LEU A 68 3.70 -15.00 -9.10
CA LEU A 68 2.85 -14.60 -7.97
C LEU A 68 1.81 -15.69 -7.60
N ALA A 69 1.41 -16.52 -8.56
CA ALA A 69 0.37 -17.53 -8.39
C ALA A 69 0.89 -18.94 -8.06
N ALA A 70 2.22 -19.14 -8.07
CA ALA A 70 2.88 -20.42 -7.78
C ALA A 70 2.99 -20.68 -6.27
#